data_AF-A0A5Q0C524-F1
#
_entry.id   AF-A0A5Q0C524-F1
#
_cell.length_a   1.000
_cell.length_b   1.000
_cell.length_c   1.000
_cell.angle_alpha   90.00
_cell.angle_beta   90.00
_cell.angle_gamma   90.00
#
_symmetry.space_group_name_H-M   'P 1'
#
loop_
_entity.id
_entity.type
_entity.pdbx_description
1 polymer ?
#
loop_
_entity_poly.entity_id
_entity_poly.type
_entity_poly.pdbx_seq_one_letter_code
_entity_poly.pdbx_strand_id
1 'polypeptide(L)'
;MQIIDFEPAAGVAGSGSLLARFSAQVTPGIRLCNLKLVLTEYGAHRTYFPNVSGGGRSATVSGSVAKAMTTAALIELERHKTADGTHTENSNPAA
;
A
#
# COMPACT_ATOMS: atom_id res chain seq x y z
N MET A 1 -11.91 8.75 0.67
CA MET A 1 -10.77 8.13 -0.04
C MET A 1 -10.89 6.64 0.06
N GLN A 2 -10.63 5.91 -1.03
CA GLN A 2 -10.80 4.46 -1.09
C GLN A 2 -9.60 3.81 -1.79
N ILE A 3 -9.14 2.67 -1.26
CA ILE A 3 -8.18 1.78 -1.94
C ILE A 3 -8.96 0.87 -2.88
N ILE A 4 -8.51 0.76 -4.13
CA ILE A 4 -9.28 0.11 -5.20
C ILE A 4 -8.54 -1.05 -5.87
N ASP A 5 -7.21 -0.97 -5.94
CA ASP A 5 -6.33 -2.04 -6.39
C ASP A 5 -5.26 -2.17 -5.32
N PHE A 6 -5.08 -3.34 -4.72
CA PHE A 6 -4.12 -3.56 -3.65
C PHE A 6 -3.39 -4.88 -3.85
N GLU A 7 -2.07 -4.82 -3.84
CA GLU A 7 -1.18 -5.97 -4.02
C GLU A 7 -0.13 -5.94 -2.90
N PRO A 8 -0.20 -6.86 -1.91
CA PRO A 8 0.90 -7.05 -0.98
C PRO A 8 2.17 -7.37 -1.75
N ALA A 9 3.27 -6.71 -1.39
CA ALA A 9 4.55 -6.89 -2.07
C ALA A 9 5.67 -6.92 -1.04
N ALA A 10 6.60 -7.86 -1.17
CA ALA A 10 7.82 -7.91 -0.39
C ALA A 10 8.99 -7.50 -1.29
N GLY A 11 9.73 -6.46 -0.90
CA GLY A 11 10.89 -5.99 -1.66
C GLY A 11 11.50 -4.72 -1.07
N VAL A 12 12.41 -4.11 -1.84
CA VAL A 12 13.12 -2.89 -1.43
C VAL A 12 12.61 -1.69 -2.24
N ALA A 13 12.46 -0.56 -1.57
CA ALA A 13 12.11 0.73 -2.17
C ALA A 13 13.08 1.81 -1.64
N GLY A 14 14.23 1.96 -2.31
CA GLY A 14 15.32 2.81 -1.82
C GLY A 14 15.96 2.20 -0.57
N SER A 15 16.06 2.97 0.52
CA SER A 15 16.50 2.47 1.82
C SER A 15 15.40 1.78 2.64
N GLY A 16 14.14 1.82 2.19
CA GLY A 16 13.00 1.23 2.90
C GLY A 16 12.53 -0.11 2.32
N SER A 17 11.63 -0.76 3.04
CA SER A 17 10.95 -2.00 2.61
C SER A 17 9.63 -1.67 1.93
N LEU A 18 9.44 -2.17 0.71
CA LEU A 18 8.14 -2.17 0.05
C LEU A 18 7.22 -3.15 0.78
N LEU A 19 6.01 -2.70 1.11
CA LEU A 19 4.99 -3.51 1.77
C LEU A 19 3.82 -3.85 0.83
N ALA A 20 3.48 -2.93 -0.07
CA ALA A 20 2.41 -3.11 -1.04
C ALA A 20 2.51 -2.12 -2.20
N ARG A 21 1.90 -2.48 -3.33
CA ARG A 21 1.51 -1.56 -4.39
C ARG A 21 0.01 -1.36 -4.35
N PHE A 22 -0.44 -0.14 -4.62
CA PHE A 22 -1.87 0.14 -4.62
C PHE A 22 -2.28 1.32 -5.49
N SER A 23 -3.57 1.39 -5.80
CA SER A 23 -4.24 2.56 -6.38
C SER A 23 -5.24 3.13 -5.39
N ALA A 24 -5.39 4.46 -5.37
CA ALA A 24 -6.34 5.14 -4.50
C ALA A 24 -7.25 6.09 -5.30
N GLN A 25 -8.55 6.01 -5.02
CA GLN A 25 -9.51 7.04 -5.43
C GLN A 25 -9.55 8.14 -4.36
N VAL A 26 -9.06 9.32 -4.73
CA VAL A 26 -8.95 10.48 -3.82
C VAL A 26 -10.28 11.22 -3.76
N THR A 27 -10.87 11.44 -4.94
CA THR A 27 -12.20 12.00 -5.17
C THR A 27 -12.89 11.22 -6.30
N PRO A 28 -14.19 11.38 -6.53
CA PRO A 28 -14.89 10.67 -7.61
C PRO A 28 -14.22 10.81 -9.00
N GLY A 29 -13.63 11.97 -9.29
CA GLY A 29 -12.96 12.25 -10.57
C GLY A 29 -11.43 12.08 -10.58
N ILE A 30 -10.80 11.74 -9.45
CA ILE A 30 -9.32 11.67 -9.35
C ILE A 30 -8.89 10.34 -8.74
N ARG A 31 -8.09 9.62 -9.53
CA ARG A 31 -7.43 8.37 -9.14
C ARG A 31 -5.93 8.52 -9.26
N LEU A 32 -5.20 8.05 -8.25
CA LEU A 32 -3.75 7.96 -8.26
C LEU A 32 -3.35 6.49 -8.27
N CYS A 33 -2.63 6.09 -9.30
CA CYS A 33 -2.33 4.68 -9.58
C CYS A 33 -0.89 4.32 -9.25
N ASN A 34 -0.63 3.04 -9.01
CA ASN A 34 0.70 2.47 -8.82
C ASN A 34 1.53 3.18 -7.72
N LEU A 35 0.85 3.52 -6.63
CA LEU A 35 1.45 4.02 -5.40
C LEU A 35 2.17 2.88 -4.68
N LYS A 36 3.17 3.22 -3.86
CA LYS A 36 3.91 2.26 -3.03
C LYS A 36 3.71 2.57 -1.56
N LEU A 37 3.34 1.57 -0.77
CA LEU A 37 3.40 1.63 0.68
C LEU A 37 4.77 1.13 1.13
N VAL A 38 5.52 1.98 1.85
CA VAL A 38 6.91 1.70 2.23
C VAL A 38 7.08 1.89 3.73
N LEU A 39 7.72 0.92 4.39
CA LEU A 39 8.31 1.09 5.71
C LEU A 39 9.72 1.66 5.51
N THR A 40 9.91 2.92 5.90
CA THR A 40 11.22 3.58 5.82
C THR A 40 12.20 2.97 6.82
N GLU A 41 13.50 3.18 6.58
CA GLU A 41 14.58 2.76 7.49
C GLU A 41 14.42 3.30 8.93
N TYR A 42 13.72 4.42 9.11
CA TYR A 42 13.43 5.01 10.42
C TYR A 42 12.16 4.45 11.10
N GLY A 43 11.58 3.37 10.55
CA GLY A 43 10.37 2.74 11.11
C GLY A 43 9.07 3.47 10.77
N ALA A 44 9.09 4.54 9.99
CA ALA A 44 7.88 5.26 9.58
C ALA A 44 7.27 4.66 8.29
N HIS A 45 5.94 4.56 8.24
CA HIS A 45 5.20 4.19 7.03
C HIS A 45 4.95 5.40 6.14
N ARG A 46 5.15 5.27 4.83
CA ARG A 46 4.90 6.33 3.85
C ARG A 46 4.31 5.80 2.54
N THR A 47 3.47 6.63 1.93
CA THR A 47 3.03 6.46 0.55
C THR A 47 4.00 7.20 -0.39
N TYR A 48 4.51 6.48 -1.39
CA TYR A 48 5.33 7.04 -2.47
C TYR A 48 4.56 7.04 -3.78
N PHE A 49 4.62 8.17 -4.48
CA PHE A 49 4.05 8.33 -5.81
C PHE A 49 5.01 7.75 -6.86
N PRO A 50 4.50 7.21 -7.98
CA PRO A 50 5.37 6.79 -9.07
C PRO A 50 6.12 8.00 -9.65
N ASN A 51 7.32 7.75 -10.16
CA ASN A 51 8.07 8.74 -10.89
C ASN A 51 7.61 8.75 -12.36
N VAL A 52 7.60 9.93 -12.97
CA VAL A 52 7.47 10.06 -14.42
C VAL A 52 8.84 9.88 -15.09
N SER A 53 8.84 9.63 -16.40
CA SER A 53 10.06 9.63 -17.20
C SER A 53 10.84 10.93 -16.99
N GLY A 54 12.14 10.81 -16.67
CA GLY A 54 12.97 11.95 -16.26
C GLY A 54 13.08 12.18 -14.74
N GLY A 55 12.47 11.31 -13.91
CA GLY A 55 12.71 11.26 -12.46
C GLY A 55 11.87 12.21 -11.61
N GLY A 56 10.98 13.00 -12.22
CA GLY A 56 10.03 13.84 -11.51
C GLY A 56 8.94 13.04 -10.78
N ARG A 57 8.36 13.62 -9.73
CA ARG A 57 7.18 13.04 -9.06
C ARG A 57 5.96 13.19 -9.97
N SER A 58 5.16 12.13 -10.11
CA SER A 58 3.89 12.18 -10.87
C SER A 58 2.83 13.07 -10.23
N ALA A 59 2.84 13.19 -8.90
CA ALA A 59 1.90 14.02 -8.14
C ALA A 59 2.54 14.54 -6.85
N THR A 60 2.01 15.65 -6.37
CA THR A 60 2.27 16.17 -5.02
C THR A 60 0.92 16.43 -4.35
N VAL A 61 0.78 16.01 -3.10
CA VAL A 61 -0.43 16.21 -2.29
C VAL A 61 -0.05 16.84 -0.96
N SER A 62 -1.02 17.40 -0.26
CA SER A 62 -0.79 17.91 1.10
C SER A 62 -0.38 16.78 2.06
N GLY A 63 0.31 17.13 3.14
CA GLY A 63 0.71 16.16 4.16
C GLY A 63 -0.47 15.41 4.79
N SER A 64 -1.63 16.08 4.97
CA SER A 64 -2.85 15.45 5.48
C SER A 64 -3.41 14.39 4.52
N VAL A 65 -3.40 14.66 3.21
CA VAL A 65 -3.83 13.70 2.18
C VAL A 65 -2.88 12.52 2.10
N ALA A 66 -1.56 12.76 2.12
CA ALA A 66 -0.57 11.68 2.14
C ALA A 66 -0.68 10.78 3.38
N LYS A 67 -0.95 11.37 4.55
CA LYS A 67 -1.20 10.62 5.79
C LYS A 67 -2.47 9.77 5.68
N ALA A 68 -3.56 10.34 5.18
CA ALA A 68 -4.82 9.61 4.97
C ALA A 68 -4.65 8.43 4.00
N MET A 69 -3.91 8.61 2.89
CA MET A 69 -3.57 7.52 1.96
C MET A 69 -2.79 6.41 2.67
N THR A 70 -1.78 6.79 3.44
CA THR A 70 -0.92 5.82 4.16
C THR A 70 -1.73 5.03 5.18
N THR A 71 -2.60 5.69 5.95
CA THR A 71 -3.50 5.03 6.90
C THR A 71 -4.47 4.08 6.19
N ALA A 72 -5.08 4.50 5.08
CA ALA A 72 -5.99 3.65 4.32
C ALA A 72 -5.29 2.40 3.75
N ALA A 73 -4.08 2.55 3.21
CA ALA A 73 -3.28 1.44 2.69
C ALA A 73 -2.81 0.48 3.79
N LEU A 74 -2.49 0.97 4.99
CA LEU A 74 -2.13 0.12 6.13
C LEU A 74 -3.32 -0.71 6.64
N ILE A 75 -4.51 -0.10 6.70
CA ILE A 75 -5.74 -0.82 7.06
C ILE A 75 -5.99 -1.95 6.05
N GLU A 76 -5.81 -1.66 4.76
CA GLU A 76 -5.99 -2.68 3.71
C GLU A 76 -4.95 -3.79 3.79
N LEU A 77 -3.67 -3.45 4.03
CA LEU A 77 -2.62 -4.43 4.25
C LEU A 77 -2.96 -5.40 5.38
N GLU A 78 -3.50 -4.89 6.48
CA GLU A 78 -3.86 -5.71 7.64
C GLU A 78 -5.06 -6.62 7.36
N ARG A 79 -6.06 -6.14 6.59
CA ARG A 79 -7.17 -6.97 6.12
C ARG A 79 -6.68 -8.12 5.27
N HIS A 80 -5.76 -7.87 4.34
CA HIS A 80 -5.17 -8.92 3.49
C HIS A 80 -4.45 -9.98 4.33
N LYS A 81 -3.61 -9.57 5.30
CA LYS A 81 -2.94 -10.52 6.20
C LYS A 81 -3.92 -11.39 6.98
N THR A 82 -5.02 -10.79 7.46
CA THR A 82 -6.05 -11.51 8.21
C THR A 82 -6.81 -12.50 7.33
N ALA A 83 -7.12 -12.11 6.07
CA ALA A 83 -7.76 -12.99 5.10
C ALA A 83 -6.88 -14.19 4.73
N ASP A 84 -5.58 -13.97 4.51
CA ASP A 84 -4.63 -15.05 4.21
C ASP A 84 -4.47 -16.02 5.40
N GLY A 85 -4.46 -15.51 6.64
CA GLY A 85 -4.38 -16.32 7.85
C GLY A 85 -5.57 -17.25 8.08
N THR A 86 -6.74 -16.97 7.50
CA THR A 86 -7.94 -17.82 7.60
C THR A 86 -7.97 -19.01 6.64
N HIS A 87 -6.98 -19.18 5.75
CA HIS A 87 -6.94 -20.31 4.81
C HIS A 87 -6.03 -21.48 5.24
N THR A 88 -5.42 -21.41 6.44
CA THR A 88 -4.49 -22.41 6.98
C THR A 88 -5.03 -23.20 8.17
N GLU A 89 -6.32 -23.52 8.19
CA GLU A 89 -6.87 -24.48 9.14
C GLU A 89 -8.04 -25.23 8.49
N ASN A 90 -7.73 -26.24 7.66
CA ASN A 90 -8.60 -27.38 7.40
C ASN A 90 -7.90 -28.42 6.52
N SER A 91 -6.99 -29.17 7.13
CA SER A 91 -6.63 -30.50 6.66
C SER A 91 -6.07 -31.33 7.81
N ASN A 92 -6.95 -31.95 8.59
CA ASN A 92 -7.10 -33.42 8.64
C ASN A 92 -8.02 -33.85 9.80
N PRO A 93 -9.18 -34.51 9.53
CA PRO A 93 -9.87 -35.35 10.50
C PRO A 93 -9.54 -36.82 10.20
N ALA A 94 -8.57 -37.40 10.91
CA ALA A 94 -8.32 -38.85 10.99
C ALA A 94 -7.17 -39.07 11.97
N ALA A 95 -7.18 -39.99 12.92
CA ALA A 95 -8.13 -41.05 13.30
C ALA A 95 -7.80 -41.45 14.75
#